data_AF-A0A515DBM9-F1
#
_entry.id   AF-A0A515DBM9-F1
#
_cell.length_a   1.000
_cell.length_b   1.000
_cell.length_c   1.000
_cell.angle_alpha   90.00
_cell.angle_beta   90.00
_cell.angle_gamma   90.00
#
_symmetry.space_group_name_H-M   'P 1'
#
loop_
_entity.id
_entity.type
_entity.pdbx_description
1 polymer ?
#
loop_
_entity_poly.entity_id
_entity_poly.type
_entity_poly.pdbx_seq_one_letter_code
_entity_poly.pdbx_strand_id
1 'polypeptide(L)'
;MFSLKSIRVVAIVLAFSGSLFALQAKADPVVTYTWTTTSQGFGQHVDQPSSATFDASLSAVQSGKITANDISNIQLFYPGLTFNNSVVSTFGFDFGAYVNPVTGALVFHDDQQGLALIAFAGASINDATTFLSITFDNPVSNAVKDQFNALNNGSAFAGFPTAGFWTATLPVGNSVPEPGSLALLGLGILGIAAIRRRKQ
;
A
#
# COMPACT_ATOMS: atom_id res chain seq x y z
N MET A 1 63.35 9.57 -1.42
CA MET A 1 62.98 10.96 -1.73
C MET A 1 61.91 10.92 -2.82
N PHE A 2 60.63 10.86 -2.43
CA PHE A 2 59.51 10.72 -3.35
C PHE A 2 59.14 12.08 -3.95
N SER A 3 59.02 12.14 -5.27
CA SER A 3 58.69 13.35 -6.03
C SER A 3 57.28 13.85 -5.72
N LEU A 4 57.15 15.14 -5.43
CA LEU A 4 55.90 15.86 -5.12
C LEU A 4 54.80 15.74 -6.20
N LYS A 5 55.13 15.24 -7.40
CA LYS A 5 54.16 15.11 -8.51
C LYS A 5 53.22 13.91 -8.38
N SER A 6 53.58 12.88 -7.60
CA SER A 6 52.76 11.66 -7.46
C SER A 6 51.65 11.76 -6.40
N ILE A 7 51.71 12.77 -5.52
CA ILE A 7 50.74 12.96 -4.43
C ILE A 7 49.45 13.66 -4.91
N ARG A 8 49.50 14.41 -6.02
CA ARG A 8 48.33 15.14 -6.55
C ARG A 8 47.32 14.25 -7.30
N VAL A 9 47.73 13.10 -7.82
CA VAL A 9 46.83 12.21 -8.57
C VAL A 9 45.95 11.35 -7.64
N VAL A 10 46.44 11.02 -6.45
CA VAL A 10 45.68 10.21 -5.48
C VAL A 10 44.62 11.04 -4.75
N ALA A 11 44.86 12.32 -4.48
CA ALA A 11 43.91 13.19 -3.81
C ALA A 11 42.70 13.60 -4.68
N ILE A 12 42.84 13.62 -6.02
CA ILE A 12 41.74 13.98 -6.93
C ILE A 12 40.78 12.79 -7.13
N VAL A 13 41.24 11.55 -6.98
CA VAL A 13 40.38 10.36 -7.09
C VAL A 13 39.55 10.12 -5.81
N LEU A 14 40.05 10.53 -4.64
CA LEU A 14 39.34 10.39 -3.36
C LEU A 14 38.39 11.55 -3.04
N ALA A 15 38.58 12.73 -3.65
CA ALA A 15 37.68 13.88 -3.44
C ALA A 15 36.41 13.83 -4.32
N PHE A 16 36.38 12.99 -5.37
CA PHE A 16 35.21 12.80 -6.23
C PHE A 16 34.36 11.57 -5.89
N SER A 17 34.83 10.69 -4.99
CA SER A 17 34.10 9.51 -4.54
C SER A 17 33.17 9.76 -3.35
N GLY A 18 33.24 10.95 -2.72
CA GLY A 18 32.46 11.29 -1.53
C GLY A 18 31.14 12.05 -1.77
N SER A 19 30.87 12.52 -3.00
CA SER A 19 29.78 13.48 -3.28
C SER A 19 28.79 13.05 -4.38
N LEU A 20 28.90 11.84 -4.88
CA LEU A 20 27.90 11.15 -5.72
C LEU A 20 27.77 9.81 -5.01
N PHE A 21 26.84 9.56 -4.09
CA PHE A 21 25.43 9.33 -4.33
C PHE A 21 24.68 9.56 -3.01
N ALA A 22 24.25 10.81 -2.76
CA ALA A 22 23.08 11.00 -1.92
C ALA A 22 21.88 10.50 -2.73
N LEU A 23 21.68 9.18 -2.76
CA LEU A 23 20.42 8.61 -3.19
C LEU A 23 19.38 9.17 -2.21
N GLN A 24 18.66 10.22 -2.61
CA GLN A 24 17.38 10.50 -1.99
C GLN A 24 16.57 9.21 -2.12
N ALA A 25 16.28 8.58 -0.98
CA ALA A 25 15.32 7.48 -0.94
C ALA A 25 14.02 8.04 -1.53
N LYS A 26 13.71 7.63 -2.76
CA LYS A 26 12.43 7.96 -3.38
C LYS A 26 11.37 7.27 -2.53
N ALA A 27 10.34 8.02 -2.12
CA ALA A 27 9.18 7.41 -1.47
C ALA A 27 8.66 6.28 -2.36
N ASP A 28 8.44 5.11 -1.77
CA ASP A 28 7.86 3.98 -2.48
C ASP A 28 6.51 4.43 -3.08
N PRO A 29 6.27 4.26 -4.39
CA PRO A 29 4.97 4.57 -4.96
C PRO A 29 3.85 3.88 -4.19
N VAL A 30 2.70 4.52 -4.11
CA VAL A 30 1.54 3.99 -3.37
C VAL A 30 0.50 3.42 -4.31
N VAL A 31 -0.15 2.36 -3.86
CA VAL A 31 -1.34 1.76 -4.48
C VAL A 31 -2.53 2.15 -3.61
N THR A 32 -3.47 2.88 -4.19
CA THR A 32 -4.68 3.31 -3.47
C THR A 32 -5.77 2.27 -3.61
N TYR A 33 -6.26 1.76 -2.49
CA TYR A 33 -7.41 0.88 -2.41
C TYR A 33 -8.67 1.69 -2.15
N THR A 34 -9.71 1.46 -2.94
CA THR A 34 -11.00 2.13 -2.79
C THR A 34 -12.13 1.11 -2.71
N TRP A 35 -13.00 1.28 -1.73
CA TRP A 35 -14.24 0.52 -1.60
C TRP A 35 -15.31 1.00 -2.57
N THR A 36 -16.00 0.06 -3.21
CA THR A 36 -17.23 0.32 -3.97
C THR A 36 -18.37 -0.50 -3.40
N THR A 37 -19.45 0.17 -3.00
CA THR A 37 -20.68 -0.47 -2.55
C THR A 37 -21.49 -0.96 -3.74
N THR A 38 -22.11 -2.12 -3.60
CA THR A 38 -22.99 -2.73 -4.62
C THR A 38 -24.40 -2.92 -4.09
N SER A 39 -25.36 -3.04 -5.00
CA SER A 39 -26.73 -3.43 -4.66
C SER A 39 -26.89 -4.94 -4.44
N GLN A 40 -25.81 -5.74 -4.38
CA GLN A 40 -25.88 -7.20 -4.27
C GLN A 40 -25.85 -7.72 -2.83
N GLY A 41 -26.20 -6.85 -1.89
CA GLY A 41 -26.40 -7.26 -0.52
C GLY A 41 -27.57 -8.23 -0.32
N PHE A 42 -27.61 -8.93 0.81
CA PHE A 42 -28.88 -9.46 1.31
C PHE A 42 -29.78 -8.24 1.77
N GLY A 43 -31.01 -8.36 2.24
CA GLY A 43 -31.72 -7.28 2.98
C GLY A 43 -31.97 -5.89 2.31
N GLN A 44 -32.50 -4.93 3.08
CA GLN A 44 -32.88 -3.59 2.60
C GLN A 44 -31.65 -2.68 2.48
N HIS A 45 -31.45 -2.09 1.29
CA HIS A 45 -30.37 -1.13 1.07
C HIS A 45 -30.53 0.11 1.93
N VAL A 46 -29.45 0.46 2.61
CA VAL A 46 -29.24 1.68 3.38
C VAL A 46 -28.18 2.52 2.67
N ASP A 47 -28.02 3.77 3.10
CA ASP A 47 -26.99 4.66 2.56
C ASP A 47 -25.60 3.99 2.58
N GLN A 48 -24.75 4.34 1.62
CA GLN A 48 -23.41 3.78 1.49
C GLN A 48 -22.37 4.72 2.11
N PRO A 49 -21.18 4.22 2.50
CA PRO A 49 -20.06 5.10 2.82
C PRO A 49 -19.80 6.06 1.64
N SER A 50 -19.60 7.34 1.95
CA SER A 50 -19.23 8.35 0.94
C SER A 50 -17.84 8.08 0.38
N SER A 51 -16.95 7.53 1.21
CA SER A 51 -15.64 7.04 0.79
C SER A 51 -15.06 6.07 1.82
N ALA A 52 -14.28 5.11 1.34
CA ALA A 52 -13.47 4.23 2.16
C ALA A 52 -12.20 3.89 1.38
N THR A 53 -11.06 4.40 1.86
CA THR A 53 -9.79 4.38 1.12
C THR A 53 -8.58 4.22 2.04
N PHE A 54 -7.58 3.48 1.58
CA PHE A 54 -6.27 3.42 2.22
C PHE A 54 -5.18 3.26 1.15
N ASP A 55 -3.95 3.58 1.51
CA ASP A 55 -2.79 3.46 0.62
C ASP A 55 -1.86 2.37 1.13
N ALA A 56 -1.54 1.40 0.27
CA ALA A 56 -0.48 0.42 0.51
C ALA A 56 0.76 0.78 -0.32
N SER A 57 1.94 0.37 0.14
CA SER A 57 3.17 0.55 -0.65
C SER A 57 3.16 -0.37 -1.88
N LEU A 58 3.70 0.09 -3.00
CA LEU A 58 3.80 -0.74 -4.21
C LEU A 58 4.64 -1.99 -3.95
N SER A 59 5.69 -1.88 -3.15
CA SER A 59 6.50 -3.03 -2.73
C SER A 59 5.71 -4.07 -1.92
N ALA A 60 4.79 -3.64 -1.04
CA ALA A 60 3.93 -4.56 -0.30
C ALA A 60 2.97 -5.29 -1.26
N VAL A 61 2.35 -4.58 -2.20
CA VAL A 61 1.48 -5.20 -3.22
C VAL A 61 2.26 -6.18 -4.08
N GLN A 62 3.46 -5.80 -4.54
CA GLN A 62 4.33 -6.67 -5.35
C GLN A 62 4.85 -7.90 -4.59
N SER A 63 4.87 -7.86 -3.25
CA SER A 63 5.17 -9.03 -2.44
C SER A 63 4.03 -10.07 -2.42
N GLY A 64 2.85 -9.68 -2.90
CA GLY A 64 1.65 -10.53 -2.95
C GLY A 64 0.86 -10.58 -1.64
N LYS A 65 1.24 -9.79 -0.63
CA LYS A 65 0.57 -9.73 0.67
C LYS A 65 0.58 -8.32 1.24
N ILE A 66 -0.59 -7.86 1.67
CA ILE A 66 -0.78 -6.59 2.40
C ILE A 66 -1.07 -6.93 3.85
N THR A 67 -0.40 -6.30 4.80
CA THR A 67 -0.58 -6.56 6.23
C THR A 67 -1.53 -5.55 6.88
N ALA A 68 -1.97 -5.85 8.11
CA ALA A 68 -2.76 -4.89 8.90
C ALA A 68 -2.07 -3.52 9.07
N ASN A 69 -0.74 -3.48 9.15
CA ASN A 69 0.01 -2.23 9.26
C ASN A 69 -0.10 -1.38 8.00
N ASP A 70 -0.10 -2.01 6.82
CA ASP A 70 -0.23 -1.33 5.53
C ASP A 70 -1.62 -0.73 5.31
N ILE A 71 -2.60 -1.14 6.12
CA ILE A 71 -4.01 -0.73 6.04
C ILE A 71 -4.37 0.28 7.15
N SER A 72 -3.48 0.46 8.14
CA SER A 72 -3.72 1.28 9.34
C SER A 72 -3.99 2.76 9.06
N ASN A 73 -3.64 3.25 7.87
CA ASN A 73 -3.90 4.59 7.38
C ASN A 73 -5.29 4.77 6.74
N ILE A 74 -6.21 3.82 6.91
CA ILE A 74 -7.53 3.90 6.30
C ILE A 74 -8.31 5.15 6.74
N GLN A 75 -8.95 5.77 5.75
CA GLN A 75 -9.91 6.85 5.88
C GLN A 75 -11.31 6.36 5.51
N LEU A 76 -12.26 6.54 6.43
CA LEU A 76 -13.66 6.11 6.30
C LEU A 76 -14.59 7.29 6.53
N PHE A 77 -15.53 7.50 5.61
CA PHE A 77 -16.54 8.55 5.71
C PHE A 77 -17.92 7.98 5.42
N TYR A 78 -18.87 8.28 6.30
CA TYR A 78 -20.25 7.81 6.19
C TYR A 78 -21.22 8.97 6.46
N PRO A 79 -22.24 9.20 5.61
CA PRO A 79 -23.22 10.26 5.81
C PRO A 79 -23.86 10.21 7.20
N GLY A 80 -23.81 11.32 7.94
CA GLY A 80 -24.45 11.42 9.26
C GLY A 80 -23.67 10.78 10.41
N LEU A 81 -22.50 10.17 10.15
CA LEU A 81 -21.58 9.68 11.18
C LEU A 81 -20.25 10.44 11.14
N THR A 82 -19.64 10.59 12.31
CA THR A 82 -18.29 11.15 12.45
C THR A 82 -17.44 10.16 13.20
N PHE A 83 -16.28 9.84 12.63
CA PHE A 83 -15.29 8.96 13.24
C PHE A 83 -14.02 9.76 13.52
N ASN A 84 -13.40 9.53 14.66
CA ASN A 84 -12.16 10.19 15.06
C ASN A 84 -10.99 9.21 15.22
N ASN A 85 -11.26 7.91 15.11
CA ASN A 85 -10.26 6.85 15.16
C ASN A 85 -10.59 5.75 14.15
N SER A 86 -9.56 5.04 13.72
CA SER A 86 -9.68 3.82 12.93
C SER A 86 -8.72 2.75 13.46
N VAL A 87 -9.12 1.50 13.34
CA VAL A 87 -8.34 0.31 13.67
C VAL A 87 -8.59 -0.76 12.61
N VAL A 88 -7.59 -1.60 12.40
CA VAL A 88 -7.75 -2.84 11.65
C VAL A 88 -8.00 -3.95 12.67
N SER A 89 -9.18 -4.57 12.59
CA SER A 89 -9.58 -5.66 13.47
C SER A 89 -8.71 -6.88 13.22
N THR A 90 -8.07 -7.36 14.28
CA THR A 90 -7.42 -8.67 14.35
C THR A 90 -8.37 -9.75 14.85
N PHE A 91 -9.67 -9.45 15.00
CA PHE A 91 -10.68 -10.45 15.34
C PHE A 91 -11.06 -11.20 14.06
N GLY A 92 -10.22 -12.16 13.74
CA GLY A 92 -10.12 -12.92 12.51
C GLY A 92 -8.64 -13.23 12.37
N PHE A 93 -8.24 -14.50 12.40
CA PHE A 93 -6.84 -14.91 12.59
C PHE A 93 -5.91 -14.57 11.40
N ASP A 94 -6.40 -13.86 10.38
CA ASP A 94 -5.58 -13.36 9.30
C ASP A 94 -4.96 -11.99 9.62
N PHE A 95 -3.64 -11.92 9.50
CA PHE A 95 -2.84 -10.71 9.72
C PHE A 95 -2.53 -9.98 8.40
N GLY A 96 -3.05 -10.46 7.28
CA GLY A 96 -2.95 -9.78 6.00
C GLY A 96 -4.04 -10.19 5.02
N ALA A 97 -3.93 -9.69 3.80
CA ALA A 97 -4.75 -10.07 2.66
C ALA A 97 -3.81 -10.44 1.51
N TYR A 98 -4.15 -11.50 0.79
CA TYR A 98 -3.38 -11.88 -0.39
C TYR A 98 -3.85 -11.06 -1.59
N VAL A 99 -2.90 -10.61 -2.40
CA VAL A 99 -3.18 -9.78 -3.57
C VAL A 99 -2.39 -10.26 -4.76
N ASN A 100 -2.96 -10.05 -5.94
CA ASN A 100 -2.26 -10.27 -7.20
C ASN A 100 -1.13 -9.23 -7.31
N PRO A 101 0.15 -9.64 -7.41
CA PRO A 101 1.28 -8.71 -7.44
C PRO A 101 1.32 -7.74 -8.63
N VAL A 102 0.57 -8.06 -9.70
CA VAL A 102 0.55 -7.29 -10.94
C VAL A 102 -0.63 -6.32 -10.95
N THR A 103 -1.80 -6.75 -10.49
CA THR A 103 -3.04 -5.96 -10.57
C THR A 103 -3.47 -5.34 -9.25
N GLY A 104 -2.88 -5.76 -8.12
CA GLY A 104 -3.34 -5.40 -6.77
C GLY A 104 -4.72 -5.96 -6.41
N ALA A 105 -5.33 -6.79 -7.27
CA ALA A 105 -6.63 -7.38 -6.96
C ALA A 105 -6.51 -8.34 -5.77
N LEU A 106 -7.43 -8.25 -4.83
CA LEU A 106 -7.52 -9.19 -3.72
C LEU A 106 -7.72 -10.62 -4.23
N VAL A 107 -7.02 -11.56 -3.61
CA VAL A 107 -7.06 -12.98 -3.91
C VAL A 107 -7.57 -13.67 -2.66
N PHE A 108 -8.83 -14.10 -2.70
CA PHE A 108 -9.42 -14.82 -1.58
C PHE A 108 -8.60 -16.09 -1.28
N HIS A 109 -8.01 -16.13 -0.09
CA HIS A 109 -7.27 -17.27 0.41
C HIS A 109 -7.95 -17.72 1.72
N ASP A 110 -8.85 -18.71 1.63
CA ASP A 110 -9.61 -19.21 2.78
C ASP A 110 -8.70 -19.98 3.73
N ASP A 111 -8.14 -19.32 4.74
CA ASP A 111 -7.40 -20.00 5.80
C ASP A 111 -7.69 -19.47 7.24
N GLN A 112 -8.81 -18.73 7.45
CA GLN A 112 -9.53 -18.48 8.74
C GLN A 112 -9.99 -17.02 9.00
N GLN A 113 -11.12 -16.62 8.39
CA GLN A 113 -11.89 -15.38 8.66
C GLN A 113 -11.27 -14.08 8.10
N GLY A 114 -12.13 -13.20 7.57
CA GLY A 114 -11.71 -11.99 6.86
C GLY A 114 -11.20 -10.86 7.76
N LEU A 115 -10.28 -10.07 7.23
CA LEU A 115 -9.80 -8.84 7.85
C LEU A 115 -10.93 -7.80 7.88
N ALA A 116 -11.16 -7.12 9.00
CA ALA A 116 -12.17 -6.04 9.08
C ALA A 116 -11.53 -4.70 9.41
N LEU A 117 -11.90 -3.66 8.67
CA LEU A 117 -11.45 -2.29 8.88
C LEU A 117 -12.54 -1.55 9.62
N ILE A 118 -12.22 -0.95 10.76
CA ILE A 118 -13.20 -0.32 11.64
C ILE A 118 -12.83 1.15 11.89
N ALA A 119 -13.71 2.07 11.53
CA ALA A 119 -13.67 3.44 12.03
C ALA A 119 -14.71 3.61 13.13
N PHE A 120 -14.38 4.38 14.17
CA PHE A 120 -15.25 4.56 15.32
C PHE A 120 -15.15 5.95 15.92
N ALA A 121 -16.19 6.32 16.67
CA ALA A 121 -16.21 7.50 17.50
C ALA A 121 -15.89 7.12 18.95
N GLY A 122 -14.91 7.80 19.54
CA GLY A 122 -14.49 7.57 20.93
C GLY A 122 -13.00 7.24 21.04
N ALA A 123 -12.51 6.98 22.26
CA ALA A 123 -11.09 6.76 22.52
C ALA A 123 -10.62 5.29 22.37
N SER A 124 -11.57 4.35 22.36
CA SER A 124 -11.31 2.91 22.40
C SER A 124 -12.37 2.18 21.59
N ILE A 125 -11.95 1.22 20.76
CA ILE A 125 -12.89 0.38 19.99
C ILE A 125 -13.75 -0.50 20.90
N ASN A 126 -13.24 -0.88 22.07
CA ASN A 126 -13.95 -1.76 23.01
C ASN A 126 -15.19 -1.08 23.62
N ASP A 127 -15.22 0.24 23.60
CA ASP A 127 -16.29 1.07 24.19
C ASP A 127 -17.05 1.87 23.10
N ALA A 128 -16.74 1.62 21.83
CA ALA A 128 -17.31 2.36 20.71
C ALA A 128 -18.78 1.99 20.49
N THR A 129 -19.67 2.97 20.60
CA THR A 129 -21.10 2.83 20.29
C THR A 129 -21.45 3.29 18.88
N THR A 130 -20.57 4.07 18.25
CA THR A 130 -20.69 4.52 16.87
C THR A 130 -19.49 4.03 16.08
N PHE A 131 -19.71 3.19 15.08
CA PHE A 131 -18.65 2.65 14.25
C PHE A 131 -19.13 2.36 12.83
N LEU A 132 -18.18 2.20 11.90
CA LEU A 132 -18.34 1.61 10.58
C LEU A 132 -17.26 0.52 10.44
N SER A 133 -17.67 -0.71 10.12
CA SER A 133 -16.80 -1.85 9.84
C SER A 133 -16.97 -2.31 8.40
N ILE A 134 -15.88 -2.54 7.65
CA ILE A 134 -15.90 -3.10 6.29
C ILE A 134 -14.97 -4.31 6.26
N THR A 135 -15.42 -5.45 5.74
CA THR A 135 -14.50 -6.59 5.51
C THR A 135 -13.59 -6.34 4.31
N PHE A 136 -12.46 -7.00 4.32
CA PHE A 136 -11.43 -6.94 3.32
C PHE A 136 -10.88 -8.34 3.11
N ASP A 137 -10.55 -8.66 1.87
CA ASP A 137 -10.05 -9.95 1.39
C ASP A 137 -11.10 -10.93 0.82
N ASN A 138 -12.38 -10.55 0.63
CA ASN A 138 -13.40 -11.51 0.17
C ASN A 138 -14.00 -11.28 -1.25
N PRO A 139 -13.23 -11.19 -2.35
CA PRO A 139 -13.81 -11.33 -3.67
C PRO A 139 -13.77 -12.80 -4.12
N VAL A 140 -14.82 -13.57 -3.85
CA VAL A 140 -14.98 -14.88 -4.52
C VAL A 140 -15.56 -14.65 -5.91
N SER A 141 -14.81 -15.07 -6.94
CA SER A 141 -15.17 -15.10 -8.37
C SER A 141 -16.63 -14.75 -8.69
N ASN A 142 -16.84 -13.51 -9.15
CA ASN A 142 -18.11 -12.98 -9.68
C ASN A 142 -19.29 -12.88 -8.71
N ALA A 143 -19.11 -13.14 -7.40
CA ALA A 143 -20.12 -12.92 -6.38
C ALA A 143 -19.54 -11.99 -5.28
N VAL A 144 -20.21 -10.88 -5.01
CA VAL A 144 -19.76 -9.87 -4.04
C VAL A 144 -19.87 -10.43 -2.62
N LYS A 145 -18.80 -10.38 -1.81
CA LYS A 145 -18.82 -10.93 -0.44
C LYS A 145 -18.16 -10.08 0.63
N ASP A 146 -17.52 -8.96 0.30
CA ASP A 146 -17.17 -8.02 1.35
C ASP A 146 -18.41 -7.28 1.83
N GLN A 147 -18.54 -7.10 3.13
CA GLN A 147 -19.73 -6.54 3.78
C GLN A 147 -19.34 -5.36 4.65
N PHE A 148 -20.26 -4.40 4.79
CA PHE A 148 -20.11 -3.36 5.80
C PHE A 148 -21.29 -3.29 6.78
N ASN A 149 -20.99 -2.74 7.95
CA ASN A 149 -21.94 -2.48 9.02
C ASN A 149 -21.59 -1.18 9.73
N ALA A 150 -22.58 -0.43 10.16
CA ALA A 150 -22.46 0.82 10.88
C ALA A 150 -23.48 0.93 12.01
N LEU A 151 -22.97 1.34 13.17
CA LEU A 151 -23.75 1.68 14.35
C LEU A 151 -23.69 3.19 14.62
N ASN A 152 -24.75 3.71 15.22
CA ASN A 152 -24.85 5.07 15.72
C ASN A 152 -25.39 5.02 17.14
N ASN A 153 -24.52 5.33 18.10
CA ASN A 153 -24.82 5.35 19.53
C ASN A 153 -25.50 4.06 20.03
N GLY A 154 -24.98 2.91 19.60
CA GLY A 154 -25.42 1.58 20.00
C GLY A 154 -26.66 1.08 19.25
N SER A 155 -27.24 1.90 18.36
CA SER A 155 -28.34 1.52 17.49
C SER A 155 -27.83 1.18 16.10
N ALA A 156 -28.44 0.19 15.44
CA ALA A 156 -28.19 -0.08 14.03
C ALA A 156 -28.49 1.18 13.22
N PHE A 157 -27.46 1.71 12.55
CA PHE A 157 -27.59 2.90 11.73
C PHE A 157 -27.70 2.54 10.26
N ALA A 158 -26.84 1.62 9.84
CA ALA A 158 -26.85 1.03 8.51
C ALA A 158 -26.06 -0.27 8.60
N GLY A 159 -26.63 -1.41 8.23
CA GLY A 159 -25.79 -2.61 8.23
C GLY A 159 -26.54 -3.91 8.40
N PHE A 160 -25.85 -4.91 7.87
CA PHE A 160 -26.37 -6.16 7.36
C PHE A 160 -27.55 -5.98 6.42
N PRO A 161 -27.30 -6.08 5.10
CA PRO A 161 -26.13 -6.71 4.49
C PRO A 161 -25.79 -6.21 3.09
N THR A 162 -25.54 -4.91 2.98
CA THR A 162 -24.99 -4.31 1.77
C THR A 162 -23.58 -4.84 1.48
N ALA A 163 -23.38 -5.35 0.27
CA ALA A 163 -22.12 -5.96 -0.16
C ALA A 163 -21.31 -5.00 -1.05
N GLY A 164 -20.00 -5.18 -1.14
CA GLY A 164 -19.16 -4.42 -2.07
C GLY A 164 -17.81 -5.07 -2.34
N PHE A 165 -16.90 -4.31 -2.93
CA PHE A 165 -15.56 -4.80 -3.28
C PHE A 165 -14.52 -3.68 -3.20
N TRP A 166 -13.27 -4.07 -2.94
CA TRP A 166 -12.11 -3.20 -2.98
C TRP A 166 -11.45 -3.23 -4.35
N THR A 167 -11.07 -2.06 -4.86
CA THR A 167 -10.34 -1.90 -6.12
C THR A 167 -9.00 -1.24 -5.87
N ALA A 168 -7.93 -1.81 -6.42
CA ALA A 168 -6.59 -1.23 -6.39
C ALA A 168 -6.37 -0.30 -7.59
N THR A 169 -5.85 0.90 -7.33
CA THR A 169 -5.34 1.82 -8.36
C THR A 169 -3.83 1.88 -8.26
N LEU A 170 -3.14 1.27 -9.23
CA LEU A 170 -1.68 1.27 -9.26
C LEU A 170 -1.14 2.64 -9.72
N PRO A 171 0.01 3.07 -9.19
CA PRO A 171 0.65 4.28 -9.64
C PRO A 171 1.09 4.11 -11.09
N VAL A 172 0.77 5.08 -11.95
CA VAL A 172 1.28 5.13 -13.32
C VAL A 172 2.79 5.20 -13.28
N GLY A 173 3.44 4.14 -13.77
CA GLY A 173 4.88 4.01 -13.72
C GLY A 173 5.57 5.09 -14.53
N ASN A 174 6.12 6.10 -13.87
CA ASN A 174 7.33 6.73 -14.39
C ASN A 174 8.42 5.68 -14.25
N SER A 175 8.72 4.98 -15.35
CA SER A 175 9.86 4.07 -15.50
C SER A 175 11.15 4.88 -15.36
N VAL A 176 11.47 5.31 -14.14
CA VAL A 176 12.79 5.82 -13.80
C VAL A 176 13.66 4.59 -13.67
N PRO A 177 14.69 4.41 -14.51
CA PRO A 177 15.59 3.27 -14.41
C PRO A 177 16.12 3.18 -12.99
N GLU A 178 16.04 1.99 -12.40
CA GLU A 178 16.53 1.76 -11.05
C GLU A 178 17.99 2.21 -10.96
N PRO A 179 18.44 2.77 -9.83
CA PRO A 179 19.82 3.22 -9.65
C PRO A 179 20.86 2.16 -10.04
N GLY A 180 20.54 0.88 -9.86
CA GLY A 180 21.35 -0.25 -10.29
C GLY A 180 21.52 -0.35 -11.81
N SER A 181 20.48 -0.08 -12.59
CA SER A 181 20.53 -0.05 -14.06
C SER A 181 21.39 1.11 -14.58
N LEU A 182 21.34 2.27 -13.92
CA LEU A 182 22.23 3.40 -14.24
C LEU A 182 23.68 3.15 -13.84
N ALA A 183 23.91 2.49 -12.71
CA ALA A 183 25.25 2.08 -12.28
C ALA A 183 25.86 1.07 -13.25
N LEU A 184 25.09 0.07 -13.70
CA LEU A 184 25.53 -0.92 -14.69
C LEU A 184 25.73 -0.29 -16.08
N LEU A 185 24.88 0.64 -16.50
CA LEU A 185 25.07 1.41 -17.72
C LEU A 185 26.35 2.26 -17.64
N GLY A 186 26.57 2.93 -16.51
CA GLY A 186 27.78 3.73 -16.25
C GLY A 186 29.05 2.88 -16.26
N LEU A 187 29.02 1.71 -15.61
CA LEU A 187 30.13 0.74 -15.63
C LEU A 187 30.37 0.18 -17.04
N GLY A 188 29.31 -0.09 -17.81
CA GLY A 188 29.41 -0.54 -19.19
C GLY A 188 30.10 0.48 -20.09
N ILE A 189 29.73 1.76 -19.97
CA ILE A 189 30.34 2.86 -20.73
C ILE A 189 31.82 3.05 -20.33
N LEU A 190 32.13 3.01 -19.03
CA LEU A 190 33.51 3.10 -18.54
C LEU A 190 34.37 1.92 -19.03
N GLY A 191 33.82 0.70 -19.04
CA GLY A 191 34.47 -0.49 -19.57
C GLY A 191 34.82 -0.35 -21.06
N ILE A 192 33.88 0.15 -21.88
CA ILE A 192 34.10 0.37 -23.32
C ILE A 192 35.18 1.44 -23.56
N ALA A 193 35.16 2.54 -22.78
CA ALA A 193 36.16 3.60 -22.88
C ALA A 193 37.57 3.10 -22.51
N ALA A 194 37.70 2.24 -21.49
CA ALA A 194 38.97 1.63 -21.10
C ALA A 194 39.53 0.68 -22.17
N ILE A 195 38.66 -0.07 -22.86
CA ILE A 195 39.06 -0.96 -23.97
C ILE A 195 39.58 -0.16 -25.16
N ARG A 196 38.92 0.95 -25.51
CA ARG A 196 39.38 1.83 -26.61
C ARG A 196 40.74 2.47 -26.33
N ARG A 197 41.02 2.86 -25.08
CA ARG A 197 42.32 3.44 -24.68
C ARG A 197 43.48 2.46 -24.68
N ARG A 198 43.22 1.14 -24.66
CA ARG A 198 44.28 0.11 -24.77
C ARG A 198 44.68 -0.22 -26.20
N LYS A 199 43.92 0.25 -27.21
CA LYS A 199 44.18 0.01 -28.63
C LYS A 199 44.83 1.19 -29.35
N GLN A 200 45.09 2.31 -28.66
CA GLN A 200 45.93 3.42 -29.11
C GLN A 200 47.25 3.38 -28.33
#